data_AF-W0B8T8-F1
#
_entry.id   AF-W0B8T8-F1
#
_cell.length_a   1.000
_cell.length_b   1.000
_cell.length_c   1.000
_cell.angle_alpha   90.00
_cell.angle_beta   90.00
_cell.angle_gamma   90.00
#
_symmetry.space_group_name_H-M   'P 1'
#
loop_
_entity.id
_entity.type
_entity.pdbx_description
1 polymer ?
#
loop_
_entity_poly.entity_id
_entity_poly.type
_entity_poly.pdbx_seq_one_letter_code
_entity_poly.pdbx_strand_id
1 'polypeptide(L)'
;MFAAVIFDFDGVILDSEPMHYEASRLTLQEIGIHLEYQEYSNEYLGLSDKEMFPQILMNKKLFYSSNEISALVDKKLNITFIL
;
A
#
# COMPACT_ATOMS: atom_id res chain seq x y z
N MET A 1 23.44 -30.33 -1.39
CA MET A 1 23.63 -29.28 -2.41
C MET A 1 22.27 -29.02 -3.04
N PHE A 2 21.78 -27.79 -3.01
CA PHE A 2 20.49 -27.45 -3.62
C PHE A 2 20.66 -27.28 -5.13
N ALA A 3 19.69 -27.76 -5.91
CA ALA A 3 19.75 -27.70 -7.38
C ALA A 3 19.24 -26.35 -7.93
N ALA A 4 18.39 -25.64 -7.17
CA ALA A 4 17.91 -24.31 -7.49
C ALA A 4 17.39 -23.62 -6.22
N VAL A 5 17.32 -22.29 -6.26
CA VAL A 5 16.68 -21.43 -5.25
C VAL A 5 15.72 -20.50 -6.00
N ILE A 6 14.49 -20.36 -5.50
CA ILE A 6 13.49 -19.42 -6.02
C ILE A 6 13.50 -18.21 -5.10
N PHE A 7 13.84 -17.05 -5.65
CA PHE A 7 13.77 -15.78 -4.95
C PHE A 7 12.49 -15.07 -5.35
N ASP A 8 11.83 -14.49 -4.36
CA ASP A 8 10.83 -13.46 -4.61
C ASP A 8 11.51 -12.20 -5.15
N PHE A 9 10.75 -11.31 -5.77
CA PHE A 9 11.28 -10.04 -6.28
C PHE A 9 11.23 -8.95 -5.20
N ASP A 10 10.03 -8.69 -4.68
CA ASP A 10 9.78 -7.62 -3.72
C ASP A 10 10.36 -7.97 -2.33
N GLY A 11 11.13 -7.04 -1.76
CA GLY A 11 11.77 -7.20 -0.46
C GLY A 11 12.94 -8.19 -0.41
N VAL A 12 13.27 -8.84 -1.54
CA VAL A 12 14.38 -9.81 -1.64
C VAL A 12 15.42 -9.38 -2.67
N ILE A 13 14.98 -9.01 -3.88
CA ILE A 13 15.86 -8.50 -4.94
C ILE A 13 15.82 -6.97 -5.00
N LEU A 14 14.65 -6.38 -4.77
CA LEU A 14 14.41 -4.95 -4.75
C LEU A 14 13.64 -4.55 -3.49
N ASP A 15 14.10 -3.51 -2.80
CA ASP A 15 13.30 -2.87 -1.76
C ASP A 15 12.28 -1.92 -2.41
N SER A 16 11.15 -2.47 -2.82
CA SER A 16 10.02 -1.74 -3.42
C SER A 16 9.09 -1.12 -2.37
N GLU A 17 9.28 -1.41 -1.09
CA GLU A 17 8.42 -0.92 -0.01
C GLU A 17 8.39 0.61 0.12
N PRO A 18 9.50 1.36 -0.02
CA PRO A 18 9.45 2.82 -0.01
C PRO A 18 8.52 3.39 -1.10
N MET A 19 8.46 2.75 -2.28
CA MET A 19 7.57 3.17 -3.37
C MET A 19 6.11 2.86 -3.04
N HIS A 20 5.83 1.69 -2.47
CA HIS A 20 4.48 1.33 -2.02
C HIS A 20 3.96 2.28 -0.93
N TYR A 21 4.81 2.64 0.03
CA TYR A 21 4.49 3.64 1.03
C TYR A 21 4.15 4.99 0.40
N GLU A 22 5.04 5.55 -0.43
CA GLU A 22 4.82 6.88 -1.02
C GLU A 22 3.58 6.93 -1.91
N ALA A 23 3.34 5.91 -2.73
CA ALA A 23 2.13 5.84 -3.54
C ALA A 23 0.86 5.81 -2.67
N SER A 24 0.87 5.07 -1.55
CA SER A 24 -0.24 5.00 -0.61
C SER A 24 -0.44 6.33 0.12
N ARG A 25 0.65 6.96 0.58
CA ARG A 25 0.66 8.27 1.23
C ARG A 25 0.07 9.34 0.32
N LEU A 26 0.50 9.40 -0.94
CA LEU A 26 0.00 10.38 -1.92
C LEU A 26 -1.49 10.16 -2.23
N THR A 27 -1.92 8.91 -2.40
CA THR A 27 -3.33 8.57 -2.64
C THR A 27 -4.23 9.00 -1.47
N LEU A 28 -3.80 8.73 -0.24
CA LEU A 28 -4.54 9.07 0.98
C LEU A 28 -4.53 10.58 1.24
N GLN A 29 -3.44 11.28 0.92
CA GLN A 29 -3.29 12.71 1.11
C GLN A 29 -4.36 13.51 0.33
N GLU A 30 -4.75 13.05 -0.86
CA GLU A 30 -5.78 13.72 -1.68
C GLU A 30 -7.18 13.68 -1.06
N ILE A 31 -7.47 12.67 -0.24
CA ILE A 31 -8.73 12.59 0.53
C ILE A 31 -8.57 13.14 1.95
N GLY A 32 -7.48 13.86 2.21
CA GLY A 32 -7.23 14.53 3.49
C GLY A 32 -6.73 13.62 4.61
N ILE A 33 -6.26 12.41 4.29
CA ILE A 33 -5.71 11.47 5.27
C ILE A 33 -4.19 11.54 5.24
N HIS A 34 -3.60 11.80 6.41
CA HIS A 34 -2.16 11.70 6.60
C HIS A 34 -1.81 10.28 7.05
N LEU A 35 -0.89 9.62 6.32
CA LEU A 35 -0.33 8.31 6.66
C LEU A 35 1.16 8.47 6.97
N GLU A 36 1.52 8.31 8.23
CA GLU A 36 2.93 8.33 8.66
C GLU A 36 3.60 7.00 8.32
N TYR A 37 4.91 7.04 8.00
CA TYR A 37 5.67 5.83 7.68
C TYR A 37 5.68 4.83 8.84
N GLN A 38 5.73 5.32 10.08
CA GLN A 38 5.71 4.47 11.26
C GLN A 38 4.35 3.77 11.45
N GLU A 39 3.25 4.46 11.15
CA GLU A 39 1.90 3.85 11.12
C GLU A 39 1.81 2.78 10.03
N TYR A 40 2.25 3.12 8.80
CA TYR A 40 2.34 2.17 7.68
C TYR A 40 3.13 0.91 8.04
N SER A 41 4.37 1.10 8.52
CA SER A 41 5.30 0.01 8.80
C SER A 41 4.80 -0.92 9.92
N ASN A 42 4.08 -0.40 10.91
CA ASN A 42 3.66 -1.19 12.08
C ASN A 42 2.31 -1.88 11.88
N GLU A 43 1.38 -1.23 11.19
CA GLU A 43 -0.02 -1.69 11.11
C GLU A 43 -0.40 -2.30 9.77
N TYR A 44 0.31 -1.91 8.69
CA TYR A 44 -0.17 -2.15 7.33
C TYR A 44 0.85 -2.82 6.40
N LEU A 45 2.13 -2.85 6.77
CA LEU A 45 3.19 -3.48 6.00
C LEU A 45 2.90 -4.97 5.76
N GLY A 46 3.04 -5.41 4.51
CA GLY A 46 2.76 -6.79 4.11
C GLY A 46 1.29 -7.10 3.84
N LEU A 47 0.37 -6.15 4.00
CA LEU A 47 -1.01 -6.28 3.55
C LEU A 47 -1.12 -6.00 2.05
N SER A 48 -2.07 -6.67 1.38
CA SER A 48 -2.43 -6.27 0.02
C SER A 48 -3.19 -4.93 0.03
N ASP A 49 -3.17 -4.20 -1.09
CA ASP A 49 -3.90 -2.93 -1.21
C ASP A 49 -5.41 -3.06 -0.92
N LYS A 50 -5.99 -4.21 -1.28
CA LYS A 50 -7.40 -4.52 -1.04
C LYS A 50 -7.71 -4.75 0.44
N GLU A 51 -6.72 -5.02 1.27
CA GLU A 51 -6.85 -5.18 2.72
C GLU A 51 -6.45 -3.90 3.46
N MET A 52 -5.35 -3.26 3.03
CA MET A 52 -4.79 -2.06 3.65
C MET A 52 -5.74 -0.86 3.59
N PHE A 53 -6.26 -0.49 2.41
CA PHE A 53 -7.11 0.69 2.27
C PHE A 53 -8.37 0.62 3.14
N PRO A 54 -9.15 -0.48 3.15
CA PRO A 54 -10.27 -0.62 4.07
C PRO A 54 -9.86 -0.47 5.54
N GLN A 55 -8.73 -1.06 5.96
CA GLN A 55 -8.28 -1.01 7.35
C GLN A 55 -7.86 0.41 7.76
N ILE A 56 -7.11 1.12 6.91
CA ILE A 56 -6.76 2.53 7.14
C ILE A 56 -8.01 3.37 7.30
N LEU A 57 -8.96 3.26 6.36
CA LEU A 57 -10.19 4.04 6.38
C LEU A 57 -11.03 3.73 7.64
N MET A 58 -11.15 2.46 7.99
CA MET A 58 -11.85 2.02 9.20
C MET A 58 -11.19 2.55 10.48
N ASN A 59 -9.86 2.52 10.57
CA ASN A 59 -9.11 3.07 11.71
C ASN A 59 -9.30 4.59 11.85
N LYS A 60 -9.44 5.30 10.73
CA LYS A 60 -9.79 6.74 10.70
C LYS A 60 -11.31 7.00 10.84
N LYS A 61 -12.12 5.97 11.06
CA LYS A 61 -13.60 6.02 11.19
C LYS A 61 -14.30 6.59 9.95
N LEU A 62 -13.73 6.35 8.77
CA LEU A 62 -14.27 6.73 7.49
C LEU A 62 -14.91 5.52 6.81
N PHE A 63 -16.12 5.68 6.30
CA PHE A 63 -16.88 4.60 5.67
C PHE A 63 -16.96 4.87 4.18
N TYR A 64 -16.25 4.03 3.42
CA TYR A 64 -16.22 4.05 1.96
C TYR A 64 -16.88 2.77 1.46
N SER A 65 -17.63 2.89 0.37
CA SER A 65 -18.16 1.74 -0.37
C SER A 65 -17.03 0.96 -1.04
N SER A 66 -17.30 -0.30 -1.39
CA SER A 66 -16.33 -1.14 -2.10
C SER A 66 -15.86 -0.52 -3.43
N ASN A 67 -16.73 0.23 -4.11
CA ASN A 67 -16.38 0.91 -5.36
C ASN A 67 -15.42 2.09 -5.12
N GLU A 68 -15.63 2.87 -4.05
CA GLU A 68 -14.74 3.98 -3.71
C GLU A 68 -13.37 3.48 -3.25
N ILE A 69 -13.33 2.38 -2.49
CA ILE A 69 -12.07 1.73 -2.12
C ILE A 69 -11.33 1.21 -3.36
N SER A 70 -12.05 0.55 -4.28
CA SER A 70 -11.44 0.09 -5.55
C SER A 70 -10.83 1.25 -6.33
N ALA A 71 -11.52 2.40 -6.39
CA ALA A 71 -11.00 3.57 -7.07
C ALA A 71 -9.70 4.11 -6.42
N LEU A 72 -9.57 4.04 -5.09
CA LEU A 72 -8.33 4.40 -4.39
C LEU A 72 -7.19 3.42 -4.72
N VAL A 73 -7.47 2.12 -4.75
CA VAL A 73 -6.47 1.10 -5.12
C VAL A 73 -6.00 1.30 -6.57
N ASP A 74 -6.92 1.51 -7.51
CA ASP A 74 -6.59 1.78 -8.92
C ASP A 74 -5.78 3.07 -9.05
N LYS A 75 -6.08 4.08 -8.23
CA LYS A 75 -5.32 5.33 -8.20
C LYS A 75 -3.90 5.15 -7.67
N LYS A 76 -3.73 4.41 -6.58
CA LYS A 76 -2.40 4.04 -6.06
C LYS A 76 -1.57 3.37 -7.14
N LEU A 77 -2.13 2.40 -7.86
CA LEU A 77 -1.43 1.71 -8.94
C LEU A 77 -0.88 2.67 -9.99
N ASN A 78 -1.68 3.65 -10.44
CA ASN A 78 -1.23 4.66 -11.39
C ASN A 78 -0.09 5.54 -10.84
N ILE A 79 -0.10 5.85 -9.54
CA ILE A 79 0.99 6.62 -8.90
C ILE A 79 2.26 5.78 -8.78
N THR A 80 2.16 4.49 -8.44
CA THR A 80 3.31 3.59 -8.37
C THR A 80 4.07 3.51 -9.70
N PHE A 81 3.37 3.56 -10.85
CA PHE A 81 4.01 3.50 -12.18
C PHE A 81 4.81 4.75 -12.59
N ILE A 82 4.66 5.87 -11.88
CA ILE A 82 5.34 7.13 -12.16
C ILE A 82 6.41 7.50 -11.13
N LEU A 83 6.56 6.67 -10.09
CA LEU A 83 7.66 6.73 -9.11
C LEU A 83 8.78 5.78 -9.56
#